data_AF-I1S8R3-F1
#
_entry.id   AF-I1S8R3-F1
#
_cell.length_a   1.000
_cell.length_b   1.000
_cell.length_c   1.000
_cell.angle_alpha   90.00
_cell.angle_beta   90.00
_cell.angle_gamma   90.00
#
_symmetry.space_group_name_H-M   'P 1'
#
loop_
_entity.id
_entity.type
_entity.pdbx_description
1 polymer ?
#
loop_
_entity_poly.entity_id
_entity_poly.type
_entity_poly.pdbx_seq_one_letter_code
_entity_poly.pdbx_strand_id
1 'polypeptide(L)'
;MSLKRRLGFTSTRSFVLTSIFAGALFLFSTLQLPYIDIDRVFCAEIPWAVPGECYWFKRPGLMRNGLFLHLVTFLPAGALVCFQFIPVLQRPKYTAFHRANGYIVLSLSGIGIITALIISKEAMGGPITNRIGTLILATTISTSLLKAIIAIRHRKIQEHRAWMLRGWFYVSISAIISSHGSPESQATSIITMRIILVSFAHMIGTPSRAMTLSMSCSVIEYLHKSFPNASQTVYPSCEAYFSGENLAQEALVTTNWDLNDLPGITAALRIGYAVGGWVAFAIHSVGIEIYIRKTSPQYKVKAV
;
A
#
# COMPACT_ATOMS: atom_id res chain seq x y z
N MET A 1 0.88 26.02 27.55
CA MET A 1 -0.34 25.37 26.99
C MET A 1 0.06 24.11 26.24
N SER A 2 -0.42 22.91 26.61
CA SER A 2 0.05 21.65 26.04
C SER A 2 -0.33 21.48 24.56
N LEU A 3 0.53 20.81 23.78
CA LEU A 3 0.34 20.53 22.33
C LEU A 3 -1.01 19.86 22.04
N LYS A 4 -1.43 18.92 22.89
CA LYS A 4 -2.76 18.27 22.87
C LYS A 4 -3.90 19.29 22.77
N ARG A 5 -3.86 20.32 23.63
CA ARG A 5 -4.93 21.33 23.73
C ARG A 5 -4.91 22.29 22.55
N ARG A 6 -3.73 22.61 22.01
CA ARG A 6 -3.57 23.43 20.78
C ARG A 6 -4.15 22.72 19.55
N LEU A 7 -3.94 21.40 19.44
CA LEU A 7 -4.46 20.57 18.34
C LEU A 7 -5.94 20.18 18.50
N GLY A 8 -6.59 20.59 19.59
CA GLY A 8 -8.02 20.43 19.81
C GLY A 8 -8.46 19.06 20.32
N PHE A 9 -7.53 18.22 20.78
CA PHE A 9 -7.87 16.92 21.37
C PHE A 9 -8.35 17.04 22.82
N THR A 10 -9.45 16.37 23.14
CA THR A 10 -10.00 16.29 24.50
C THR A 10 -9.38 15.14 25.30
N SER A 11 -9.16 13.99 24.67
CA SER A 11 -8.59 12.78 25.28
C SER A 11 -7.13 12.56 24.87
N THR A 12 -6.28 12.19 25.85
CA THR A 12 -4.88 11.80 25.61
C THR A 12 -4.80 10.56 24.72
N ARG A 13 -5.72 9.60 24.89
CA ARG A 13 -5.76 8.38 24.06
C ARG A 13 -5.99 8.71 22.59
N SER A 14 -6.95 9.58 22.28
CA SER A 14 -7.21 10.00 20.90
C SER A 14 -6.05 10.77 20.29
N PHE A 15 -5.38 11.62 21.08
CA PHE A 15 -4.18 12.33 20.65
C PHE A 15 -3.06 11.34 20.28
N VAL A 16 -2.73 10.40 21.16
CA VAL A 16 -1.67 9.39 20.91
C VAL A 16 -2.01 8.54 19.69
N LEU A 17 -3.25 8.04 19.58
CA LEU A 17 -3.65 7.23 18.42
C LEU A 17 -3.55 8.04 17.12
N THR A 18 -4.05 9.28 17.07
CA THR A 18 -3.92 10.10 15.87
C THR A 18 -2.47 10.43 15.55
N SER A 19 -1.62 10.70 16.55
CA SER A 19 -0.19 10.94 16.33
C SER A 19 0.53 9.73 15.75
N ILE A 20 0.28 8.52 16.26
CA ILE A 20 0.88 7.30 15.72
C ILE A 20 0.38 7.05 14.29
N PHE A 21 -0.93 7.14 14.08
CA PHE A 21 -1.56 6.72 12.84
C PHE A 21 -1.44 7.72 11.70
N ALA A 22 -1.84 8.97 11.95
CA ALA A 22 -1.67 10.03 10.96
C ALA A 22 -0.19 10.40 10.82
N GLY A 23 0.59 10.37 11.90
CA GLY A 23 2.04 10.62 11.81
C GLY A 23 2.77 9.57 10.98
N ALA A 24 2.50 8.27 11.19
CA ALA A 24 3.12 7.22 10.40
C ALA A 24 2.69 7.28 8.92
N LEU A 25 1.41 7.53 8.63
CA LEU A 25 0.94 7.66 7.25
C LEU A 25 1.56 8.89 6.57
N PHE A 26 1.66 10.02 7.27
CA PHE A 26 2.30 11.24 6.78
C PHE A 26 3.79 10.99 6.49
N LEU A 27 4.50 10.39 7.44
CA LEU A 27 5.92 10.06 7.29
C LEU A 27 6.15 9.09 6.12
N PHE A 28 5.37 8.01 6.04
CA PHE A 28 5.44 7.08 4.92
C PHE A 28 5.21 7.81 3.59
N SER A 29 4.12 8.56 3.48
CA SER A 29 3.74 9.23 2.24
C SER A 29 4.81 10.23 1.77
N THR A 30 5.43 10.94 2.71
CA THR A 30 6.50 11.91 2.41
C THR A 30 7.83 11.24 2.08
N LEU A 31 8.22 10.18 2.79
CA LEU A 31 9.44 9.44 2.50
C LEU A 31 9.40 8.72 1.15
N GLN A 32 8.22 8.37 0.64
CA GLN A 32 8.09 7.75 -0.68
C GLN A 32 8.02 8.73 -1.85
N LEU A 33 7.95 10.05 -1.62
CA LEU A 33 7.89 11.05 -2.70
C LEU A 33 9.05 10.93 -3.72
N PRO A 34 10.30 10.61 -3.34
CA PRO A 34 11.38 10.41 -4.31
C PRO A 34 11.10 9.32 -5.35
N TYR A 35 10.27 8.31 -5.05
CA TYR A 35 9.92 7.25 -6.02
C TYR A 35 9.05 7.73 -7.19
N ILE A 36 8.53 8.96 -7.14
CA ILE A 36 7.89 9.59 -8.30
C ILE A 36 8.88 9.71 -9.46
N ASP A 37 10.18 9.91 -9.17
CA ASP A 37 11.23 9.85 -10.18
C ASP A 37 11.53 8.37 -10.53
N ILE A 38 10.84 7.91 -11.58
CA ILE A 38 10.93 6.52 -12.02
C ILE A 38 12.35 6.18 -12.49
N ASP A 39 13.04 7.10 -13.17
CA ASP A 39 14.32 6.78 -13.83
C ASP A 39 15.50 6.86 -12.87
N ARG A 40 15.51 7.85 -11.98
CA ARG A 40 16.67 8.11 -11.10
C ARG A 40 16.57 7.47 -9.73
N VAL A 41 15.36 7.09 -9.29
CA VAL A 41 15.16 6.51 -7.95
C VAL A 41 14.49 5.15 -8.02
N PHE A 42 13.29 5.04 -8.58
CA PHE A 42 12.54 3.77 -8.55
C PHE A 42 13.24 2.66 -9.36
N CYS A 43 13.65 2.98 -10.59
CA CYS A 43 14.35 2.11 -11.55
C CYS A 43 15.76 2.61 -11.90
N ALA A 44 16.43 3.15 -10.87
CA ALA A 44 17.84 3.52 -10.91
C ALA A 44 18.75 2.30 -11.22
N GLU A 45 20.05 2.53 -11.38
CA GLU A 45 21.04 1.45 -11.56
C GLU A 45 21.02 0.45 -10.40
N ILE A 46 20.88 0.96 -9.17
CA ILE A 46 20.53 0.19 -7.98
C ILE A 46 19.05 0.47 -7.68
N PRO A 47 18.11 -0.33 -8.21
CA PRO A 47 16.69 -0.01 -8.11
C PRO A 47 16.15 -0.25 -6.70
N TRP A 48 15.21 0.61 -6.29
CA TRP A 48 14.37 0.39 -5.10
C TRP A 48 13.12 -0.44 -5.41
N ALA A 49 12.82 -0.63 -6.69
CA ALA A 49 11.76 -1.51 -7.13
C ALA A 49 12.06 -2.98 -6.82
N VAL A 50 11.02 -3.79 -6.64
CA VAL A 50 11.17 -5.25 -6.59
C VAL A 50 11.84 -5.71 -7.88
N PRO A 51 12.83 -6.63 -7.83
CA PRO A 51 13.56 -6.98 -9.04
C PRO A 51 12.60 -7.51 -10.12
N GLY A 52 12.76 -7.00 -11.34
CA GLY A 52 11.92 -7.34 -12.50
C GLY A 52 10.76 -6.38 -12.76
N GLU A 53 10.32 -5.56 -11.79
CA GLU A 53 9.24 -4.59 -12.01
C GLU A 53 9.64 -3.50 -13.04
N CYS A 54 10.92 -3.13 -13.06
CA CYS A 54 11.44 -2.13 -13.99
C CYS A 54 11.37 -2.56 -15.47
N TYR A 55 11.20 -3.85 -15.74
CA TYR A 55 10.90 -4.35 -17.09
C TYR A 55 9.65 -3.67 -17.68
N TRP A 56 8.61 -3.51 -16.86
CA TRP A 56 7.33 -2.93 -17.25
C TRP A 56 7.28 -1.40 -17.10
N PHE A 57 7.85 -0.89 -16.00
CA PHE A 57 7.66 0.52 -15.63
C PHE A 57 8.72 1.48 -16.15
N LYS A 58 9.88 0.98 -16.62
CA LYS A 58 10.93 1.84 -17.19
C LYS A 58 10.61 2.29 -18.62
N ARG A 59 9.88 1.46 -19.39
CA ARG A 59 9.55 1.71 -20.80
C ARG A 59 8.45 2.77 -20.95
N PRO A 60 8.51 3.63 -22.00
CA PRO A 60 7.41 4.55 -22.28
C PRO A 60 6.13 3.77 -22.59
N GLY A 61 5.00 4.21 -22.05
CA GLY A 61 3.71 3.57 -22.29
C GLY A 61 2.76 3.68 -21.12
N LEU A 62 1.64 2.96 -21.22
CA LEU A 62 0.54 3.03 -20.26
C LEU A 62 0.96 2.63 -18.84
N MET A 63 1.80 1.62 -18.68
CA MET A 63 2.23 1.13 -17.36
C MET A 63 3.08 2.16 -16.62
N ARG A 64 4.06 2.76 -17.30
CA ARG A 64 4.89 3.84 -16.75
C ARG A 64 4.05 5.06 -16.37
N ASN A 65 3.21 5.53 -17.28
CA ASN A 65 2.35 6.68 -17.03
C ASN A 65 1.34 6.41 -15.90
N GLY A 66 0.81 5.19 -15.84
CA GLY A 66 -0.06 4.73 -14.78
C GLY A 66 0.65 4.73 -13.43
N LEU A 67 1.89 4.22 -13.34
CA LEU A 67 2.68 4.22 -12.11
C LEU A 67 2.99 5.65 -11.66
N PHE A 68 3.44 6.50 -12.58
CA PHE A 68 3.70 7.91 -12.29
C PHE A 68 2.46 8.60 -11.74
N LEU A 69 1.33 8.51 -12.45
CA LEU A 69 0.07 9.11 -12.03
C LEU A 69 -0.43 8.54 -10.69
N HIS A 70 -0.24 7.24 -10.45
CA HIS A 70 -0.57 6.61 -9.17
C HIS A 70 0.26 7.23 -8.02
N LEU A 71 1.57 7.36 -8.19
CA LEU A 71 2.46 7.89 -7.15
C LEU A 71 2.20 9.39 -6.87
N VAL A 72 2.09 10.22 -7.92
CA VAL A 72 1.85 11.68 -7.77
C VAL A 72 0.46 12.00 -7.21
N THR A 73 -0.46 11.03 -7.20
CA THR A 73 -1.79 11.23 -6.62
C THR A 73 -1.92 10.63 -5.22
N PHE A 74 -1.56 9.35 -5.04
CA PHE A 74 -1.72 8.69 -3.74
C PHE A 74 -0.76 9.18 -2.67
N LEU A 75 0.50 9.50 -3.01
CA LEU A 75 1.47 9.97 -2.00
C LEU A 75 1.06 11.34 -1.44
N PRO A 76 0.75 12.36 -2.26
CA PRO A 76 0.24 13.62 -1.71
C PRO A 76 -1.10 13.45 -1.00
N ALA A 77 -2.01 12.61 -1.50
CA ALA A 77 -3.29 12.36 -0.83
C ALA A 77 -3.12 11.75 0.57
N GLY A 78 -2.20 10.78 0.72
CA GLY A 78 -1.86 10.17 2.01
C GLY A 78 -1.23 11.14 3.00
N ALA A 79 -0.41 12.08 2.54
CA ALA A 79 0.09 13.16 3.39
C ALA A 79 -1.04 14.15 3.77
N LEU A 80 -1.84 14.59 2.80
CA LEU A 80 -2.87 15.61 2.99
C LEU A 80 -4.06 15.15 3.84
N VAL A 81 -4.43 13.86 3.77
CA VAL A 81 -5.52 13.32 4.59
C VAL A 81 -5.20 13.36 6.08
N CYS A 82 -3.92 13.33 6.46
CA CYS A 82 -3.53 13.38 7.87
C CYS A 82 -4.04 14.66 8.55
N PHE A 83 -4.08 15.78 7.82
CA PHE A 83 -4.66 17.04 8.29
C PHE A 83 -6.19 16.99 8.44
N GLN A 84 -6.89 16.12 7.70
CA GLN A 84 -8.35 15.96 7.81
C GLN A 84 -8.76 15.43 9.18
N PHE A 85 -7.90 14.65 9.83
CA PHE A 85 -8.18 14.03 11.12
C PHE A 85 -7.75 14.87 12.33
N ILE A 86 -7.16 16.06 12.13
CA ILE A 86 -6.77 16.94 13.23
C ILE A 86 -7.99 17.77 13.70
N PRO A 87 -8.44 17.64 14.97
CA PRO A 87 -9.66 18.27 15.45
C PRO A 87 -9.68 19.81 15.36
N VAL A 88 -8.54 20.48 15.57
CA VAL A 88 -8.50 21.96 15.48
C VAL A 88 -8.86 22.46 14.08
N LEU A 89 -8.52 21.72 13.03
CA LEU A 89 -8.78 22.09 11.65
C LEU A 89 -10.25 21.90 11.25
N GLN A 90 -11.03 21.19 12.07
CA GLN A 90 -12.46 20.98 11.88
C GLN A 90 -13.33 22.07 12.54
N ARG A 91 -12.71 23.02 13.24
CA ARG A 91 -13.42 24.13 13.90
C ARG A 91 -13.90 25.18 12.87
N PRO A 92 -14.98 25.93 13.15
CA PRO A 92 -15.56 26.93 12.22
C PRO A 92 -14.54 27.87 11.56
N LYS A 93 -13.51 28.30 12.30
CA LYS A 93 -12.42 29.15 11.82
C LYS A 93 -11.59 28.52 10.68
N TYR A 94 -11.41 27.20 10.68
CA TYR A 94 -10.56 26.46 9.73
C TYR A 94 -11.37 25.54 8.81
N THR A 95 -12.70 25.54 8.91
CA THR A 95 -13.58 24.68 8.12
C THR A 95 -13.40 24.88 6.60
N ALA A 96 -13.13 26.11 6.14
CA ALA A 96 -12.88 26.36 4.72
C ALA A 96 -11.63 25.59 4.22
N PHE A 97 -10.55 25.60 5.01
CA PHE A 97 -9.34 24.83 4.73
C PHE A 97 -9.63 23.32 4.73
N HIS A 98 -10.35 22.82 5.74
CA HIS A 98 -10.73 21.40 5.81
C HIS A 98 -11.48 20.95 4.55
N ARG A 99 -12.44 21.75 4.08
CA ARG A 99 -13.21 21.48 2.86
C ARG A 99 -12.34 21.50 1.60
N ALA A 100 -11.53 22.54 1.40
CA ALA A 100 -10.65 22.65 0.24
C ALA A 100 -9.67 21.47 0.17
N ASN A 101 -8.99 21.17 1.28
CA ASN A 101 -8.11 20.02 1.38
C ASN A 101 -8.87 18.69 1.17
N GLY A 102 -10.12 18.60 1.64
CA GLY A 102 -10.96 17.42 1.45
C GLY A 102 -11.28 17.14 -0.02
N TYR A 103 -11.60 18.18 -0.81
CA TYR A 103 -11.81 18.02 -2.25
C TYR A 103 -10.55 17.59 -2.98
N ILE A 104 -9.39 18.19 -2.64
CA ILE A 104 -8.10 17.78 -3.22
C ILE A 104 -7.85 16.30 -2.93
N VAL A 105 -7.96 15.88 -1.67
CA VAL A 105 -7.75 14.49 -1.26
C VAL A 105 -8.70 13.53 -1.99
N LEU A 106 -9.98 13.88 -2.14
CA LEU A 106 -10.95 13.06 -2.87
C LEU A 106 -10.61 12.92 -4.36
N SER A 107 -10.26 14.03 -5.03
CA SER A 107 -9.89 14.02 -6.45
C SER A 107 -8.63 13.20 -6.70
N LEU A 108 -7.59 13.40 -5.88
CA LEU A 108 -6.34 12.63 -5.96
C LEU A 108 -6.61 11.14 -5.71
N SER A 109 -7.43 10.80 -4.71
CA SER A 109 -7.79 9.40 -4.43
C SER A 109 -8.50 8.74 -5.60
N GLY A 110 -9.43 9.45 -6.26
CA GLY A 110 -10.13 8.93 -7.44
C GLY A 110 -9.20 8.60 -8.60
N ILE A 111 -8.31 9.53 -8.96
CA ILE A 111 -7.30 9.32 -10.02
C ILE A 111 -6.34 8.19 -9.63
N GLY A 112 -5.91 8.19 -8.37
CA GLY A 112 -5.03 7.16 -7.82
C GLY A 112 -5.63 5.76 -7.89
N ILE A 113 -6.93 5.60 -7.61
CA ILE A 113 -7.64 4.32 -7.67
C ILE A 113 -7.70 3.81 -9.11
N ILE A 114 -8.06 4.68 -10.07
CA ILE A 114 -8.13 4.30 -11.48
C ILE A 114 -6.76 3.85 -11.99
N THR A 115 -5.72 4.61 -11.67
CA THR A 115 -4.35 4.30 -12.09
C THR A 115 -3.80 3.06 -11.39
N ALA A 116 -4.17 2.80 -10.13
CA ALA A 116 -3.87 1.54 -9.43
C ALA A 116 -4.46 0.32 -10.16
N LEU A 117 -5.71 0.41 -10.60
CA LEU A 117 -6.37 -0.66 -11.36
C LEU A 117 -5.66 -0.92 -12.69
N ILE A 118 -5.24 0.14 -13.41
CA ILE A 118 -4.50 0.02 -14.66
C ILE A 118 -3.16 -0.71 -14.45
N ILE A 119 -2.36 -0.30 -13.47
CA ILE A 119 -1.02 -0.90 -13.25
C ILE A 119 -1.08 -2.27 -12.58
N SER A 120 -2.21 -2.65 -11.94
CA SER A 120 -2.37 -3.95 -11.27
C SER A 120 -2.15 -5.15 -12.19
N LYS A 121 -2.23 -4.94 -13.52
CA LYS A 121 -1.96 -5.96 -14.52
C LYS A 121 -0.53 -6.49 -14.45
N GLU A 122 0.44 -5.62 -14.18
CA GLU A 122 1.87 -5.97 -14.21
C GLU A 122 2.55 -5.78 -12.85
N ALA A 123 1.98 -4.97 -11.96
CA ALA A 123 2.51 -4.72 -10.63
C ALA A 123 2.64 -6.02 -9.83
N MET A 124 3.83 -6.24 -9.25
CA MET A 124 4.19 -7.45 -8.52
C MET A 124 3.98 -8.73 -9.33
N GLY A 125 4.26 -8.66 -10.64
CA GLY A 125 4.07 -9.75 -11.60
C GLY A 125 2.63 -9.99 -12.03
N GLY A 126 1.68 -9.19 -11.55
CA GLY A 126 0.31 -9.24 -12.05
C GLY A 126 -0.50 -10.52 -11.85
N PRO A 127 -0.21 -11.44 -10.89
CA PRO A 127 -1.02 -12.63 -10.74
C PRO A 127 -2.47 -12.26 -10.42
N ILE A 128 -3.41 -13.13 -10.81
CA ILE A 128 -4.85 -12.88 -10.66
C ILE A 128 -5.24 -12.55 -9.21
N THR A 129 -4.55 -13.15 -8.24
CA THR A 129 -4.74 -12.88 -6.80
C THR A 129 -4.45 -11.42 -6.44
N ASN A 130 -3.38 -10.83 -6.98
CA ASN A 130 -3.02 -9.41 -6.76
C ASN A 130 -4.02 -8.47 -7.44
N ARG A 131 -4.51 -8.85 -8.62
CA ARG A 131 -5.54 -8.08 -9.35
C ARG A 131 -6.86 -8.06 -8.59
N ILE A 132 -7.30 -9.22 -8.10
CA ILE A 132 -8.50 -9.36 -7.28
C ILE A 132 -8.35 -8.54 -5.98
N GLY A 133 -7.20 -8.64 -5.31
CA GLY A 133 -6.92 -7.84 -4.11
C GLY A 133 -7.00 -6.34 -4.37
N THR A 134 -6.38 -5.87 -5.46
CA THR A 134 -6.45 -4.46 -5.88
C THR A 134 -7.88 -4.02 -6.20
N LEU A 135 -8.66 -4.86 -6.90
CA LEU A 135 -10.06 -4.57 -7.21
C LEU A 135 -10.94 -4.46 -5.95
N ILE A 136 -10.75 -5.36 -4.99
CA ILE A 136 -11.47 -5.32 -3.71
C ILE A 136 -11.09 -4.06 -2.91
N LEU A 137 -9.81 -3.69 -2.89
CA LEU A 137 -9.38 -2.46 -2.23
C LEU A 137 -9.95 -1.22 -2.93
N ALA A 138 -9.90 -1.17 -4.26
CA ALA A 138 -10.45 -0.08 -5.06
C ALA A 138 -11.96 0.10 -4.81
N THR A 139 -12.73 -1.00 -4.81
CA THR A 139 -14.18 -0.97 -4.58
C THR A 139 -14.54 -0.57 -3.16
N THR A 140 -13.84 -1.08 -2.15
CA THR A 140 -14.10 -0.74 -0.73
C THR A 140 -13.73 0.71 -0.41
N ILE A 141 -12.62 1.24 -0.92
CA ILE A 141 -12.26 2.65 -0.79
C ILE A 141 -13.28 3.52 -1.53
N SER A 142 -13.58 3.21 -2.80
CA SER A 142 -14.53 3.99 -3.61
C SER A 142 -15.91 4.05 -2.95
N THR A 143 -16.40 2.92 -2.44
CA THR A 143 -17.66 2.86 -1.69
C THR A 143 -17.61 3.71 -0.44
N SER A 144 -16.49 3.69 0.29
CA SER A 144 -16.31 4.49 1.49
C SER A 144 -16.30 5.99 1.18
N LEU A 145 -15.59 6.42 0.14
CA LEU A 145 -15.56 7.82 -0.29
C LEU A 145 -16.95 8.27 -0.78
N LEU A 146 -17.65 7.46 -1.56
CA LEU A 146 -19.00 7.77 -2.04
C LEU A 146 -19.97 7.94 -0.87
N LYS A 147 -19.99 7.00 0.08
CA LYS A 147 -20.86 7.10 1.26
C LYS A 147 -20.49 8.28 2.15
N ALA A 148 -19.21 8.62 2.27
CA ALA A 148 -18.77 9.82 2.97
C ALA A 148 -19.29 11.10 2.30
N ILE A 149 -19.28 11.18 0.97
CA ILE A 149 -19.81 12.31 0.20
C ILE A 149 -21.33 12.43 0.36
N ILE A 150 -22.06 11.32 0.25
CA ILE A 150 -23.52 11.29 0.45
C ILE A 150 -23.87 11.77 1.86
N ALA A 151 -23.18 11.26 2.88
CA ALA A 151 -23.43 11.62 4.27
C ALA A 151 -23.20 13.12 4.54
N ILE A 152 -22.12 13.72 4.01
CA ILE A 152 -21.86 15.15 4.21
C ILE A 152 -22.87 16.03 3.44
N ARG A 153 -23.33 15.61 2.26
CA ARG A 153 -24.42 16.29 1.53
C ARG A 153 -25.71 16.31 2.33
N HIS A 154 -26.01 15.24 3.06
CA HIS A 154 -27.15 15.16 3.99
C HIS A 154 -26.85 15.76 5.38
N ARG A 155 -25.74 16.49 5.55
CA ARG A 155 -25.29 17.10 6.81
C ARG A 155 -25.09 16.11 7.97
N LYS A 156 -24.93 14.81 7.67
CA LYS A 156 -24.67 13.76 8.65
C LYS A 156 -23.17 13.62 8.93
N ILE A 157 -22.64 14.55 9.72
CA ILE A 157 -21.19 14.69 9.99
C ILE A 157 -20.61 13.41 10.62
N GLN A 158 -21.33 12.75 11.53
CA GLN A 158 -20.84 11.52 12.18
C GLN A 158 -20.71 10.35 11.20
N GLU A 159 -21.68 10.19 10.29
CA GLU A 159 -21.61 9.18 9.23
C GLU A 159 -20.47 9.50 8.25
N HIS A 160 -20.33 10.76 7.84
CA HIS A 160 -19.23 11.22 6.99
C HIS A 160 -17.86 10.84 7.60
N ARG A 161 -17.66 11.18 8.88
CA ARG A 161 -16.43 10.84 9.61
C ARG A 161 -16.18 9.34 9.62
N ALA A 162 -17.21 8.54 9.90
CA ALA A 162 -17.08 7.09 9.98
C ALA A 162 -16.71 6.46 8.62
N TRP A 163 -17.27 6.96 7.51
CA TRP A 163 -16.93 6.49 6.17
C TRP A 163 -15.54 6.97 5.70
N MET A 164 -15.14 8.20 6.03
CA MET A 164 -13.77 8.67 5.77
C MET A 164 -12.73 7.85 6.53
N LEU A 165 -13.03 7.49 7.78
CA LEU A 165 -12.18 6.61 8.57
C LEU A 165 -12.06 5.22 7.92
N ARG A 166 -13.15 4.59 7.48
CA ARG A 166 -13.10 3.31 6.76
C ARG A 166 -12.23 3.37 5.52
N GLY A 167 -12.47 4.34 4.64
CA GLY A 167 -11.73 4.47 3.38
C GLY A 167 -10.22 4.57 3.60
N TRP A 168 -9.79 5.39 4.55
CA TRP A 168 -8.36 5.61 4.81
C TRP A 168 -7.73 4.56 5.73
N PHE A 169 -8.51 3.87 6.56
CA PHE A 169 -8.01 2.77 7.40
C PHE A 169 -8.01 1.40 6.69
N TYR A 170 -8.84 1.16 5.67
CA TYR A 170 -8.60 -0.01 4.79
C TYR A 170 -7.21 0.07 4.14
N VAL A 171 -6.71 1.29 3.93
CA VAL A 171 -5.35 1.62 3.49
C VAL A 171 -4.38 1.83 4.68
N SER A 172 -4.84 1.78 5.93
CA SER A 172 -4.06 2.12 7.13
C SER A 172 -4.45 1.38 8.44
N ILE A 173 -3.57 0.50 8.96
CA ILE A 173 -3.20 0.30 10.41
C ILE A 173 -3.60 -0.98 11.15
N SER A 174 -2.59 -1.76 11.56
CA SER A 174 -2.70 -2.72 12.66
C SER A 174 -2.07 -2.11 13.90
N ALA A 175 -2.82 -2.12 15.00
CA ALA A 175 -2.29 -2.02 16.34
C ALA A 175 -2.89 -3.17 17.13
N ILE A 176 -2.10 -4.22 17.39
CA ILE A 176 -2.37 -5.15 18.48
C ILE A 176 -1.13 -5.20 19.36
N ILE A 177 -1.34 -4.75 20.59
CA ILE A 177 -0.44 -4.91 21.73
C ILE A 177 -0.42 -6.39 22.09
N SER A 178 0.76 -7.02 22.09
CA SER A 178 1.16 -7.98 23.13
C SER A 178 2.68 -8.22 23.11
N SER A 179 3.33 -7.67 24.14
CA SER A 179 4.56 -8.08 24.84
C SER A 179 5.55 -9.04 24.14
N HIS A 180 6.68 -8.51 23.66
CA HIS A 180 8.03 -8.75 24.21
C HIS A 180 9.09 -8.00 23.38
N GLY A 181 9.73 -7.01 24.02
CA GLY A 181 11.04 -6.42 23.73
C GLY A 181 11.60 -6.35 22.30
N SER A 182 11.23 -5.32 21.53
CA SER A 182 12.17 -4.50 20.75
C SER A 182 11.50 -3.15 20.37
N PRO A 183 12.23 -2.02 20.38
CA PRO A 183 11.68 -0.70 20.08
C PRO A 183 11.92 -0.33 18.60
N GLU A 184 11.24 -0.98 17.66
CA GLU A 184 11.16 -0.46 16.29
C GLU A 184 9.69 -0.37 15.86
N SER A 185 9.21 0.87 15.96
CA SER A 185 7.86 1.35 15.71
C SER A 185 7.32 1.02 14.32
N GLN A 186 6.22 0.27 14.21
CA GLN A 186 5.57 0.06 12.91
C GLN A 186 4.04 0.19 12.97
N ALA A 187 3.50 1.10 12.15
CA ALA A 187 2.06 1.38 12.02
C ALA A 187 1.71 1.69 10.55
N THR A 188 0.48 1.38 10.13
CA THR A 188 -0.21 1.61 8.82
C THR A 188 -0.23 0.42 7.85
N SER A 189 -1.26 0.27 7.00
CA SER A 189 -1.62 -1.00 6.32
C SER A 189 -0.62 -1.39 5.27
N ILE A 190 -0.15 -0.40 4.51
CA ILE A 190 0.95 -0.58 3.56
C ILE A 190 2.23 -0.97 4.30
N ILE A 191 2.49 -0.37 5.47
CA ILE A 191 3.63 -0.75 6.33
C ILE A 191 3.44 -2.16 6.89
N THR A 192 2.26 -2.50 7.41
CA THR A 192 1.90 -3.82 7.95
C THR A 192 2.04 -4.89 6.88
N MET A 193 1.53 -4.61 5.69
CA MET A 193 1.62 -5.45 4.50
C MET A 193 3.09 -5.64 4.10
N ARG A 194 3.94 -4.61 4.15
CA ARG A 194 5.39 -4.72 3.88
C ARG A 194 6.13 -5.56 4.93
N ILE A 195 5.80 -5.43 6.22
CA ILE A 195 6.39 -6.28 7.28
C ILE A 195 6.05 -7.74 7.02
N ILE A 196 4.77 -8.03 6.82
CA ILE A 196 4.30 -9.40 6.59
C ILE A 196 4.89 -9.93 5.29
N LEU A 197 4.97 -9.11 4.23
CA LEU A 197 5.62 -9.47 2.98
C LEU A 197 7.06 -9.90 3.22
N VAL A 198 7.89 -9.04 3.83
CA VAL A 198 9.32 -9.32 4.01
C VAL A 198 9.52 -10.52 4.93
N SER A 199 8.76 -10.61 6.02
CA SER A 199 8.84 -11.72 6.97
C SER A 199 8.44 -13.04 6.31
N PHE A 200 7.34 -13.05 5.56
CA PHE A 200 6.84 -14.24 4.88
C PHE A 200 7.77 -14.65 3.73
N ALA A 201 8.25 -13.68 2.95
CA ALA A 201 9.20 -13.92 1.87
C ALA A 201 10.51 -14.52 2.39
N HIS A 202 11.02 -14.03 3.53
CA HIS A 202 12.17 -14.62 4.21
C HIS A 202 11.90 -16.07 4.66
N MET A 203 10.72 -16.34 5.23
CA MET A 203 10.35 -17.69 5.65
C MET A 203 10.29 -18.68 4.48
N ILE A 204 9.66 -18.32 3.37
CA ILE A 204 9.51 -19.20 2.19
C ILE A 204 10.76 -19.21 1.30
N GLY A 205 11.69 -18.28 1.49
CA GLY A 205 12.98 -18.31 0.81
C GLY A 205 13.97 -19.31 1.42
N THR A 206 13.57 -20.04 2.48
CA THR A 206 14.36 -21.16 3.02
C THR A 206 14.08 -22.45 2.25
N PRO A 207 15.09 -23.31 1.98
CA PRO A 207 14.89 -24.53 1.17
C PRO A 207 13.78 -25.46 1.69
N SER A 208 13.62 -25.56 3.02
CA SER A 208 12.59 -26.41 3.64
C SER A 208 11.14 -25.94 3.44
N ARG A 209 10.94 -24.69 3.02
CA ARG A 209 9.62 -24.05 2.89
C ARG A 209 9.45 -23.38 1.54
N ALA A 210 10.32 -23.74 0.59
CA ALA A 210 10.35 -23.16 -0.73
C ALA A 210 9.02 -23.41 -1.45
N MET A 211 8.53 -22.37 -2.10
CA MET A 211 7.35 -22.39 -2.96
C MET A 211 7.77 -22.09 -4.39
N THR A 212 6.91 -22.36 -5.36
CA THR A 212 7.16 -22.03 -6.76
C THR A 212 6.14 -21.02 -7.26
N LEU A 213 6.60 -20.03 -8.03
CA LEU A 213 5.77 -19.03 -8.69
C LEU A 213 6.04 -19.05 -10.20
N SER A 214 5.01 -18.90 -11.02
CA SER A 214 5.19 -18.67 -12.45
C SER A 214 5.73 -17.27 -12.72
N MET A 215 6.74 -17.15 -13.58
CA MET A 215 7.33 -15.87 -13.99
C MET A 215 7.61 -15.86 -15.49
N SER A 216 7.27 -14.77 -16.17
CA SER A 216 7.57 -14.61 -17.60
C SER A 216 9.08 -14.69 -17.86
N CYS A 217 9.46 -15.47 -18.88
CA CYS A 217 10.85 -15.61 -19.32
C CYS A 217 11.47 -14.28 -19.76
N SER A 218 10.66 -13.34 -20.25
CA SER A 218 11.12 -11.98 -20.59
C SER A 218 11.59 -11.17 -19.37
N VAL A 219 10.98 -11.38 -18.21
CA VAL A 219 11.40 -10.75 -16.95
C VAL A 219 12.66 -11.41 -16.41
N ILE A 220 12.79 -12.73 -16.54
CA ILE A 220 14.00 -13.47 -16.15
C ILE A 220 15.19 -13.02 -17.01
N GLU A 221 15.02 -12.96 -18.33
CA GLU A 221 16.05 -12.45 -19.24
C GLU A 221 16.44 -11.01 -18.89
N TYR A 222 15.47 -10.15 -18.59
CA TYR A 222 15.74 -8.77 -18.16
C TYR A 222 16.57 -8.70 -16.88
N LEU A 223 16.26 -9.53 -15.88
CA LEU A 223 17.03 -9.60 -14.63
C LEU A 223 18.47 -10.02 -14.89
N HIS A 224 18.67 -11.08 -15.66
CA HIS A 224 19.98 -11.59 -16.05
C HIS A 224 20.82 -10.55 -16.79
N LYS A 225 20.22 -9.85 -17.77
CA LYS A 225 20.90 -8.79 -18.54
C LYS A 225 21.20 -7.54 -17.73
N SER A 226 20.30 -7.15 -16.84
CA SER A 226 20.46 -5.93 -16.03
C SER A 226 21.45 -6.12 -14.88
N PHE A 227 21.65 -7.36 -14.42
CA PHE A 227 22.50 -7.71 -13.30
C PHE A 227 23.41 -8.90 -13.65
N PRO A 228 24.42 -8.71 -14.52
CA PRO A 228 25.28 -9.79 -14.99
C PRO A 228 26.12 -10.45 -13.87
N ASN A 229 26.37 -9.71 -12.78
CA ASN A 229 27.13 -10.20 -11.63
C ASN A 229 26.28 -11.05 -10.66
N ALA A 230 24.96 -11.10 -10.84
CA ALA A 230 24.07 -11.95 -10.05
C ALA A 230 24.08 -13.40 -10.57
N SER A 231 23.54 -14.34 -9.78
CA SER A 231 23.40 -15.73 -10.18
C SER A 231 22.55 -15.84 -11.46
N GLN A 232 23.08 -16.56 -12.44
CA GLN A 232 22.45 -16.78 -13.74
C GLN A 232 21.79 -18.17 -13.74
N THR A 233 20.78 -18.35 -12.89
CA THR A 233 20.05 -19.61 -12.79
C THR A 233 19.41 -19.95 -14.13
N VAL A 234 19.74 -21.11 -14.70
CA VAL A 234 19.22 -21.52 -16.00
C VAL A 234 17.81 -22.08 -15.84
N TYR A 235 16.86 -21.57 -16.63
CA TYR A 235 15.49 -22.05 -16.69
C TYR A 235 15.23 -22.72 -18.05
N PRO A 236 15.36 -24.06 -18.17
CA PRO A 236 15.17 -24.76 -19.44
C PRO A 236 13.79 -24.53 -20.06
N SER A 237 12.78 -24.28 -19.23
CA SER A 237 11.41 -23.94 -19.69
C SER A 237 11.33 -22.64 -20.51
N CYS A 238 12.38 -21.81 -20.53
CA CYS A 238 12.46 -20.61 -21.35
C CYS A 238 13.05 -20.83 -22.75
N GLU A 239 13.37 -22.06 -23.15
CA GLU A 239 13.91 -22.36 -24.48
C GLU A 239 13.01 -21.84 -25.61
N ALA A 240 11.70 -22.09 -25.53
CA ALA A 240 10.71 -21.61 -26.51
C ALA A 240 10.61 -20.07 -26.58
N TYR A 241 10.97 -19.36 -25.50
CA TYR A 241 11.07 -17.89 -25.53
C TYR A 241 12.32 -17.44 -26.29
N PHE A 242 13.46 -18.06 -26.01
CA PHE A 242 14.73 -17.70 -26.66
C PHE A 242 14.78 -18.09 -28.14
N SER A 243 14.09 -19.17 -28.55
CA SER A 243 13.93 -19.55 -29.95
C SER A 243 12.96 -18.64 -30.73
N GLY A 244 12.17 -17.82 -30.02
CA GLY A 244 11.13 -16.98 -30.60
C GLY A 244 9.81 -17.72 -30.90
N GLU A 245 9.71 -19.01 -30.58
CA GLU A 245 8.50 -19.83 -30.79
C GLU A 245 7.33 -19.36 -29.91
N ASN A 246 7.59 -19.01 -28.65
CA ASN A 246 6.59 -18.52 -27.71
C ASN A 246 7.13 -17.34 -26.87
N LEU A 247 6.85 -16.12 -27.30
CA LEU A 247 7.23 -14.89 -26.59
C LEU A 247 6.49 -14.71 -25.24
N ALA A 248 5.41 -15.45 -25.00
CA ALA A 248 4.63 -15.40 -23.76
C ALA A 248 5.01 -16.52 -22.77
N GLN A 249 6.08 -17.28 -23.04
CA GLN A 249 6.51 -18.38 -22.19
C GLN A 249 6.81 -17.93 -20.75
N GLU A 250 6.44 -18.78 -19.80
CA GLU A 250 6.73 -18.61 -18.38
C GLU A 250 7.57 -19.78 -17.86
N ALA A 251 8.30 -19.51 -16.78
CA ALA A 251 9.07 -20.51 -16.03
C ALA A 251 8.59 -20.58 -14.58
N LEU A 252 8.66 -21.78 -14.00
CA LEU A 252 8.44 -21.97 -12.58
C LEU A 252 9.72 -21.58 -11.82
N VAL A 253 9.62 -20.53 -11.03
CA VAL A 253 10.73 -20.00 -10.22
C VAL A 253 10.50 -20.40 -8.77
N THR A 254 11.47 -21.10 -8.20
CA THR A 254 11.47 -21.47 -6.78
C THR A 254 11.88 -20.27 -5.94
N THR A 255 11.19 -20.04 -4.82
CA THR A 255 11.50 -18.95 -3.90
C THR A 255 12.85 -19.17 -3.22
N ASN A 256 13.65 -18.10 -3.16
CA ASN A 256 14.95 -18.12 -2.51
C ASN A 256 15.20 -16.75 -1.86
N TRP A 257 15.74 -16.73 -0.64
CA TRP A 257 16.15 -15.49 0.04
C TRP A 257 17.65 -15.23 -0.11
N ASP A 258 18.16 -15.39 -1.32
CA ASP A 258 19.52 -15.03 -1.70
C ASP A 258 19.48 -13.78 -2.59
N LEU A 259 20.22 -12.74 -2.19
CA LEU A 259 20.31 -11.48 -2.94
C LEU A 259 20.99 -11.67 -4.31
N ASN A 260 21.75 -12.75 -4.50
CA ASN A 260 22.33 -13.09 -5.79
C ASN A 260 21.35 -13.85 -6.70
N ASP A 261 20.28 -14.46 -6.17
CA ASP A 261 19.25 -15.15 -6.95
C ASP A 261 18.04 -14.24 -7.18
N LEU A 262 18.17 -13.31 -8.13
CA LEU A 262 17.16 -12.28 -8.39
C LEU A 262 15.78 -12.84 -8.76
N PRO A 263 15.65 -13.87 -9.63
CA PRO A 263 14.36 -14.51 -9.87
C PRO A 263 13.76 -15.10 -8.58
N GLY A 264 14.56 -15.81 -7.79
CA GLY A 264 14.12 -16.47 -6.56
C GLY A 264 13.62 -15.49 -5.49
N ILE A 265 14.34 -14.39 -5.26
CA ILE A 265 13.90 -13.36 -4.31
C ILE A 265 12.67 -12.61 -4.83
N THR A 266 12.58 -12.35 -6.14
CA THR A 266 11.37 -11.76 -6.74
C THR A 266 10.16 -12.65 -6.55
N ALA A 267 10.29 -13.97 -6.74
CA ALA A 267 9.22 -14.92 -6.47
C ALA A 267 8.77 -14.86 -4.99
N ALA A 268 9.73 -14.81 -4.06
CA ALA A 268 9.44 -14.73 -2.63
C ALA A 268 8.70 -13.44 -2.26
N LEU A 269 9.15 -12.29 -2.76
CA LEU A 269 8.54 -10.98 -2.52
C LEU A 269 7.14 -10.87 -3.13
N ARG A 270 6.89 -11.46 -4.30
CA ARG A 270 5.57 -11.47 -4.96
C ARG A 270 4.55 -12.32 -4.21
N ILE A 271 4.95 -13.49 -3.73
CA ILE A 271 4.08 -14.32 -2.87
C ILE A 271 3.83 -13.61 -1.55
N GLY A 272 4.88 -13.08 -0.91
CA GLY A 272 4.77 -12.30 0.32
C GLY A 272 3.84 -11.09 0.16
N TYR A 273 3.82 -10.44 -1.01
CA TYR A 273 2.92 -9.32 -1.29
C TYR A 273 1.45 -9.73 -1.23
N ALA A 274 1.09 -10.85 -1.86
CA ALA A 274 -0.28 -11.35 -1.85
C ALA A 274 -0.73 -11.67 -0.43
N VAL A 275 0.07 -12.44 0.32
CA VAL A 275 -0.24 -12.83 1.71
C VAL A 275 -0.30 -11.60 2.62
N GLY A 276 0.71 -10.74 2.54
CA GLY A 276 0.81 -9.51 3.32
C GLY A 276 -0.37 -8.58 3.06
N GLY A 277 -0.79 -8.43 1.81
CA GLY A 277 -1.95 -7.62 1.42
C GLY A 277 -3.24 -8.10 2.06
N TRP A 278 -3.53 -9.41 1.97
CA TRP A 278 -4.76 -9.99 2.52
C TRP A 278 -4.80 -9.95 4.04
N VAL A 279 -3.71 -10.36 4.70
CA VAL A 279 -3.64 -10.37 6.17
C VAL A 279 -3.74 -8.96 6.71
N ALA A 280 -3.02 -8.00 6.11
CA ALA A 280 -3.14 -6.59 6.45
C ALA A 280 -4.61 -6.15 6.30
N PHE A 281 -5.20 -6.28 5.10
CA PHE A 281 -6.57 -5.85 4.84
C PHE A 281 -7.59 -6.40 5.86
N ALA A 282 -7.49 -7.69 6.22
CA ALA A 282 -8.37 -8.30 7.22
C ALA A 282 -8.21 -7.66 8.61
N ILE A 283 -6.97 -7.50 9.09
CA ILE A 283 -6.68 -6.88 10.39
C ILE A 283 -7.24 -5.45 10.44
N HIS A 284 -7.05 -4.67 9.38
CA HIS A 284 -7.48 -3.28 9.34
C HIS A 284 -9.00 -3.14 9.26
N SER A 285 -9.64 -4.00 8.47
CA SER A 285 -11.09 -4.03 8.32
C SER A 285 -11.79 -4.33 9.64
N VAL A 286 -11.24 -5.23 10.45
CA VAL A 286 -11.75 -5.51 11.80
C VAL A 286 -11.41 -4.36 12.76
N GLY A 287 -10.16 -3.90 12.75
CA GLY A 287 -9.65 -2.87 13.65
C GLY A 287 -10.43 -1.56 13.56
N ILE A 288 -10.78 -1.12 12.35
CA ILE A 288 -11.51 0.14 12.15
C ILE A 288 -12.94 0.07 12.68
N GLU A 289 -13.62 -1.06 12.55
CA GLU A 289 -14.97 -1.24 13.09
C GLU A 289 -14.97 -1.22 14.61
N ILE A 290 -13.98 -1.84 15.26
CA ILE A 290 -13.79 -1.77 16.70
C ILE A 290 -13.56 -0.32 17.14
N TYR A 291 -12.70 0.41 16.43
CA TYR A 291 -12.41 1.82 16.73
C TYR A 291 -13.63 2.72 16.58
N ILE A 292 -14.38 2.59 15.48
CA ILE A 292 -15.60 3.38 15.24
C ILE A 292 -16.64 3.11 16.31
N ARG A 293 -16.88 1.83 16.67
CA ARG A 293 -17.83 1.46 17.74
C ARG A 293 -17.45 2.09 19.08
N LYS A 294 -16.16 2.07 19.47
CA LYS A 294 -15.67 2.66 20.72
C LYS A 294 -15.67 4.19 20.74
N THR A 295 -15.62 4.84 19.58
CA THR A 295 -15.55 6.30 19.47
C THR A 295 -16.86 6.97 19.04
N SER A 296 -17.87 6.19 18.66
CA SER A 296 -19.18 6.71 18.27
C SER A 296 -19.95 7.26 19.49
N PRO A 297 -20.47 8.51 19.42
CA PRO A 297 -21.33 9.07 20.46
C PRO A 297 -22.60 8.24 20.70
N GLN A 298 -23.15 7.61 19.65
CA GLN A 298 -24.40 6.84 19.74
C GLN A 298 -24.32 5.61 20.66
N TYR A 299 -23.13 5.04 20.84
CA TYR A 299 -22.91 3.91 21.75
C TYR A 299 -22.53 4.32 23.17
N LYS A 300 -22.15 5.59 23.40
CA LYS A 300 -21.93 6.11 24.75
C LYS A 300 -23.24 6.36 25.51
N VAL A 301 -24.35 6.54 24.80
CA VAL A 301 -25.67 6.79 25.41
C VAL A 301 -26.29 5.51 25.99
N LYS A 302 -25.85 4.32 25.57
CA LYS A 302 -26.34 3.03 26.12
C LYS A 302 -25.60 2.53 27.36
N ALA A 303 -24.64 3.31 27.88
CA ALA A 303 -23.81 2.94 29.03
C ALA A 303 -24.07 3.84 30.25
N VAL A 304 -25.25 4.44 30.34
CA VAL A 304 -25.77 5.14 31.52
C VAL A 304 -27.12 4.53 31.87
#